data_AF-A0A2S7KLP1-F1
#
_entry.id   AF-A0A2S7KLP1-F1
#
_cell.length_a   1.000
_cell.length_b   1.000
_cell.length_c   1.000
_cell.angle_alpha   90.00
_cell.angle_beta   90.00
_cell.angle_gamma   90.00
#
_symmetry.space_group_name_H-M   'P 1'
#
loop_
_entity.id
_entity.type
_entity.pdbx_description
1 polymer ?
#
loop_
_entity_poly.entity_id
_entity_poly.type
_entity_poly.pdbx_seq_one_letter_code
_entity_poly.pdbx_strand_id
1 'polypeptide(L)'
;MSIEYIIKRDFSEVSFDLEKITQAILKAMKAVDTGSYEDAQNVAIAVYQGLLERKEKDADYIPMVEEVQDMVETKLMLSAFPDAAKAYILYRNKRAQERKSDIFEKRLSLKPYEYPQLYEYVPAIRHSYWIHTEFNFTSDIQDFKSSLTEVERNAIKNTMLAISQIEVAVKSFWGNLYARMPKPEIGAVGATFAESEVRHADAYSHLLEILGLNKEFKSLKKVPVIMKRVQYLEKSLRNSKSEDNRQFAESILLFSLFIEHVSLFSQFLIIMAFNKHKNMLKGISNVVEATSKEEQIHGDFGIDLIKVLRDENPQWFADGYQTNIQEMCKQAFEAESDIVDWIFEAGELEFLPKDVVIEFLKNRFNNSLESIGIEKIFEVDQELVAQTEWFDDEIIGTKHGDFFVKRSINYSKRTQSITSDDLF
;
A
#
# COMPACT_ATOMS: atom_id res chain seq x y z
N MET A 1 46.33 13.34 -7.66
CA MET A 1 44.95 13.01 -7.29
C MET A 1 44.54 11.75 -8.02
N SER A 2 43.73 10.90 -7.39
CA SER A 2 43.22 9.63 -7.96
C SER A 2 41.71 9.55 -7.78
N ILE A 3 41.03 8.83 -8.68
CA ILE A 3 39.64 8.42 -8.50
C ILE A 3 39.67 7.06 -7.83
N GLU A 4 39.31 7.00 -6.54
CA GLU A 4 39.33 5.76 -5.77
C GLU A 4 37.99 5.01 -5.83
N TYR A 5 36.89 5.75 -5.99
CA TYR A 5 35.53 5.24 -5.91
C TYR A 5 34.66 5.70 -7.08
N ILE A 6 33.58 4.96 -7.33
CA ILE A 6 32.53 5.26 -8.30
C ILE A 6 31.16 4.94 -7.68
N ILE A 7 30.18 5.80 -7.90
CA ILE A 7 28.81 5.63 -7.44
C ILE A 7 28.01 4.86 -8.50
N LYS A 8 27.44 3.72 -8.13
CA LYS A 8 26.58 2.91 -8.99
C LYS A 8 25.17 3.51 -9.13
N ARG A 9 24.36 2.91 -10.02
CA ARG A 9 22.97 3.31 -10.27
C ARG A 9 22.05 3.16 -9.05
N ASP A 10 22.38 2.24 -8.15
CA ASP A 10 21.71 2.03 -6.86
C ASP A 10 22.29 2.93 -5.75
N PHE A 11 23.09 3.94 -6.13
CA PHE A 11 23.84 4.84 -5.26
C PHE A 11 24.88 4.17 -4.35
N SER A 12 25.17 2.88 -4.53
CA SER A 12 26.24 2.22 -3.79
C SER A 12 27.63 2.67 -4.26
N GLU A 13 28.52 2.91 -3.31
CA GLU A 13 29.92 3.25 -3.57
C GLU A 13 30.76 1.98 -3.73
N VAL A 14 31.52 1.89 -4.82
CA VAL A 14 32.46 0.78 -5.06
C VAL A 14 33.81 1.29 -5.56
N SER A 15 34.85 0.49 -5.40
CA SER A 15 36.19 0.84 -5.91
C SER A 15 36.19 1.05 -7.42
N PHE A 16 36.82 2.14 -7.85
CA PHE A 16 37.00 2.47 -9.24
C PHE A 16 37.98 1.49 -9.90
N ASP A 17 37.64 1.01 -11.09
CA ASP A 17 38.46 0.06 -11.86
C ASP A 17 38.44 0.47 -13.33
N LEU A 18 39.57 1.01 -13.80
CA LEU A 18 39.73 1.47 -15.18
C LEU A 18 39.56 0.32 -16.18
N GLU A 19 39.92 -0.91 -15.81
CA GLU A 19 39.82 -2.07 -16.70
C GLU A 19 38.36 -2.35 -17.08
N LYS A 20 37.39 -2.07 -16.20
CA LYS A 20 35.97 -2.20 -16.54
C LYS A 20 35.54 -1.25 -17.66
N ILE A 21 36.12 -0.05 -17.70
CA ILE A 21 35.87 0.94 -18.76
C ILE A 21 36.51 0.46 -20.06
N THR A 22 37.79 0.05 -20.01
CA THR A 22 38.52 -0.52 -21.15
C THR A 22 37.76 -1.69 -21.77
N GLN A 23 37.29 -2.64 -20.96
CA GLN A 23 36.54 -3.80 -21.44
C GLN A 23 35.18 -3.44 -22.03
N ALA A 24 34.49 -2.42 -21.49
CA ALA A 24 33.23 -1.95 -22.05
C ALA A 24 33.43 -1.32 -23.44
N ILE A 25 34.48 -0.51 -23.61
CA ILE A 25 34.86 0.09 -24.90
C ILE A 25 35.27 -1.00 -25.89
N LEU A 26 36.12 -1.94 -25.47
CA LEU A 26 36.58 -3.04 -26.31
C LEU A 26 35.43 -3.89 -26.83
N LYS A 27 34.39 -4.12 -26.02
CA LYS A 27 33.18 -4.85 -26.46
C LYS A 27 32.45 -4.10 -27.57
N ALA A 28 32.34 -2.78 -27.49
CA ALA A 28 31.73 -1.98 -28.55
C ALA A 28 32.58 -1.98 -29.82
N MET A 29 33.90 -1.83 -29.69
CA MET A 29 34.89 -1.94 -30.77
C MET A 29 34.80 -3.28 -31.51
N LYS A 30 34.81 -4.40 -30.77
CA LYS A 30 34.66 -5.75 -31.32
C LYS A 30 33.31 -6.00 -31.98
N ALA A 31 32.23 -5.35 -31.54
CA ALA A 31 30.90 -5.53 -32.12
C ALA A 31 30.77 -4.97 -33.54
N VAL A 32 31.71 -4.11 -33.96
CA VAL A 32 31.77 -3.52 -35.30
C VAL A 32 33.09 -3.84 -36.02
N ASP A 33 33.88 -4.78 -35.50
CA ASP A 33 35.19 -5.17 -36.04
C ASP A 33 36.16 -3.99 -36.25
N THR A 34 36.15 -3.01 -35.33
CA THR A 34 37.07 -1.85 -35.35
C THR A 34 37.85 -1.73 -34.04
N GLY A 35 39.11 -1.26 -34.11
CA GLY A 35 39.92 -0.96 -32.92
C GLY A 35 40.50 -2.20 -32.20
N SER A 36 41.55 -1.96 -31.44
CA SER A 36 42.29 -2.95 -30.66
C SER A 36 42.09 -2.78 -29.15
N TYR A 37 42.69 -3.66 -28.35
CA TYR A 37 42.74 -3.47 -26.89
C TYR A 37 43.48 -2.17 -26.51
N GLU A 38 44.56 -1.86 -27.22
CA GLU A 38 45.34 -0.64 -26.99
C GLU A 38 44.50 0.61 -27.30
N ASP A 39 43.72 0.59 -28.38
CA ASP A 39 42.78 1.67 -28.70
C ASP A 39 41.71 1.85 -27.62
N ALA A 40 41.13 0.76 -27.12
CA ALA A 40 40.16 0.79 -26.03
C ALA A 40 40.77 1.35 -24.74
N GLN A 41 42.01 0.97 -24.44
CA GLN A 41 42.76 1.46 -23.28
C GLN A 41 43.07 2.96 -23.40
N ASN A 42 43.47 3.42 -24.58
CA ASN A 42 43.72 4.84 -24.84
C ASN A 42 42.46 5.69 -24.64
N VAL A 43 41.31 5.22 -25.11
CA VAL A 43 40.03 5.90 -24.87
C VAL A 43 39.66 5.87 -23.38
N ALA A 44 39.86 4.75 -22.68
CA ALA A 44 39.61 4.64 -21.24
C ALA A 44 40.50 5.61 -20.42
N ILE A 45 41.77 5.74 -20.78
CA ILE A 45 42.69 6.71 -20.18
C ILE A 45 42.20 8.14 -20.42
N ALA A 46 41.73 8.46 -21.62
CA ALA A 46 41.17 9.78 -21.93
C ALA A 46 39.88 10.08 -21.14
N VAL A 47 39.07 9.07 -20.84
CA VAL A 47 37.93 9.19 -19.92
C VAL A 47 38.44 9.46 -18.50
N TYR A 48 39.40 8.67 -18.01
CA TYR A 48 39.97 8.83 -16.67
C TYR A 48 40.59 10.22 -16.45
N GLN A 49 41.30 10.75 -17.45
CA GLN A 49 41.85 12.11 -17.42
C GLN A 49 40.75 13.16 -17.25
N GLY A 50 39.65 13.06 -18.01
CA GLY A 50 38.55 14.00 -17.85
C GLY A 50 37.82 13.88 -16.50
N LEU A 51 37.83 12.70 -15.87
CA LEU A 51 37.30 12.52 -14.51
C LEU A 51 38.23 13.18 -13.47
N LEU A 52 39.55 13.09 -13.67
CA LEU A 52 40.53 13.78 -12.83
C LEU A 52 40.38 15.30 -12.94
N GLU A 53 40.18 15.85 -14.14
CA GLU A 53 39.93 17.29 -14.33
C GLU A 53 38.70 17.79 -13.55
N ARG A 54 37.67 16.95 -13.37
CA ARG A 54 36.51 17.27 -12.53
C ARG A 54 36.87 17.24 -11.05
N LYS A 55 37.62 16.21 -10.62
CA LYS A 55 38.10 16.09 -9.23
C LYS A 55 39.06 17.22 -8.81
N GLU A 56 39.82 17.76 -9.75
CA GLU A 56 40.68 18.92 -9.48
C GLU A 56 39.88 20.19 -9.16
N LYS A 57 38.64 20.29 -9.67
CA LYS A 57 37.73 21.43 -9.41
C LYS A 57 36.91 21.23 -8.14
N ASP A 58 36.68 19.98 -7.75
CA ASP A 58 35.91 19.60 -6.57
C ASP A 58 36.57 18.39 -5.90
N ALA A 59 37.16 18.60 -4.71
CA ALA A 59 37.90 17.57 -4.00
C ALA A 59 37.00 16.39 -3.58
N ASP A 60 35.73 16.66 -3.28
CA ASP A 60 34.74 15.69 -2.80
C ASP A 60 34.03 14.97 -3.96
N TYR A 61 34.37 15.29 -5.20
CA TYR A 61 33.80 14.65 -6.38
C TYR A 61 34.10 13.14 -6.44
N ILE A 62 33.02 12.37 -6.62
CA ILE A 62 33.00 10.94 -6.93
C ILE A 62 32.14 10.74 -8.18
N PRO A 63 32.67 10.14 -9.25
CA PRO A 63 31.93 9.98 -10.49
C PRO A 63 30.76 9.02 -10.34
N MET A 64 29.66 9.30 -11.04
CA MET A 64 28.56 8.35 -11.20
C MET A 64 28.77 7.45 -12.43
N VAL A 65 28.22 6.23 -12.39
CA VAL A 65 28.29 5.29 -13.54
C VAL A 65 27.75 5.91 -14.82
N GLU A 66 26.64 6.66 -14.77
CA GLU A 66 26.08 7.30 -15.97
C GLU A 66 26.99 8.39 -16.54
N GLU A 67 27.63 9.17 -15.68
CA GLU A 67 28.59 10.20 -16.08
C GLU A 67 29.82 9.60 -16.76
N VAL A 68 30.33 8.47 -16.25
CA VAL A 68 31.40 7.72 -16.91
C VAL A 68 30.96 7.23 -18.28
N GLN A 69 29.71 6.77 -18.43
CA GLN A 69 29.20 6.33 -19.73
C GLN A 69 29.05 7.51 -20.72
N ASP A 70 28.54 8.66 -20.29
CA ASP A 70 28.45 9.87 -21.12
C ASP A 70 29.83 10.33 -21.61
N MET A 71 30.84 10.21 -20.74
CA MET A 71 32.23 10.51 -21.10
C MET A 71 32.80 9.50 -22.09
N VAL A 72 32.52 8.21 -21.93
CA VAL A 72 32.93 7.16 -22.88
C VAL A 72 32.34 7.44 -24.26
N GLU A 73 31.05 7.75 -24.34
CA GLU A 73 30.38 8.11 -25.60
C GLU A 73 31.05 9.32 -26.25
N THR A 74 31.28 10.38 -25.48
CA THR A 74 31.92 11.60 -25.97
C THR A 74 33.34 11.32 -26.49
N LYS A 75 34.15 10.58 -25.73
CA LYS A 75 35.54 10.28 -26.12
C LYS A 75 35.60 9.31 -27.32
N LEU A 76 34.67 8.37 -27.45
CA LEU A 76 34.56 7.53 -28.63
C LEU A 76 34.15 8.33 -29.87
N MET A 77 33.17 9.24 -29.75
CA MET A 77 32.75 10.11 -30.86
C MET A 77 33.86 11.05 -31.35
N LEU A 78 34.72 11.53 -30.45
CA LEU A 78 35.85 12.40 -30.77
C LEU A 78 37.11 11.64 -31.23
N SER A 79 37.09 10.30 -31.18
CA SER A 79 38.20 9.44 -31.59
C SER A 79 38.08 9.02 -33.07
N ALA A 80 39.00 8.17 -33.52
CA ALA A 80 38.94 7.55 -34.83
C ALA A 80 37.85 6.45 -34.98
N PHE A 81 37.03 6.21 -33.94
CA PHE A 81 36.09 5.08 -33.86
C PHE A 81 34.60 5.49 -33.75
N PRO A 82 34.04 6.26 -34.70
CA PRO A 82 32.64 6.70 -34.64
C PRO A 82 31.63 5.53 -34.72
N ASP A 83 31.97 4.44 -35.42
CA ASP A 83 31.12 3.25 -35.50
C ASP A 83 31.06 2.52 -34.15
N ALA A 84 32.17 2.44 -33.42
CA ALA A 84 32.21 1.91 -32.06
C ALA A 84 31.42 2.81 -31.09
N ALA A 85 31.47 4.14 -31.27
CA ALA A 85 30.65 5.08 -30.49
C ALA A 85 29.16 4.80 -30.67
N LYS A 86 28.71 4.67 -31.93
CA LYS A 86 27.31 4.35 -32.24
C LYS A 86 26.88 3.00 -31.65
N ALA A 87 27.73 1.96 -31.78
CA ALA A 87 27.46 0.65 -31.19
C ALA A 87 27.36 0.70 -29.66
N TYR A 88 28.23 1.47 -29.01
CA TYR A 88 28.19 1.68 -27.55
C TYR A 88 26.88 2.36 -27.12
N ILE A 89 26.50 3.46 -27.77
CA ILE A 89 25.26 4.21 -27.47
C ILE A 89 24.03 3.31 -27.63
N LEU A 90 23.93 2.58 -28.75
CA LEU A 90 22.81 1.66 -29.00
C LEU A 90 22.75 0.54 -27.97
N TYR A 91 23.91 -0.02 -27.58
CA TYR A 91 23.98 -1.04 -26.55
C TYR A 91 23.56 -0.51 -25.18
N ARG A 92 24.05 0.67 -24.78
CA ARG A 92 23.66 1.34 -23.53
C ARG A 92 22.15 1.56 -23.49
N ASN A 93 21.57 2.13 -24.55
CA ASN A 93 20.14 2.38 -24.66
C ASN A 93 19.33 1.08 -24.59
N LYS A 94 19.73 0.05 -25.35
CA LYS A 94 19.09 -1.28 -25.29
C LYS A 94 19.13 -1.87 -23.88
N ARG A 95 20.30 -1.81 -23.22
CA ARG A 95 20.46 -2.29 -21.85
C ARG A 95 19.69 -1.45 -20.83
N ALA A 96 19.54 -0.15 -21.04
CA ALA A 96 18.70 0.70 -20.20
C ALA A 96 17.22 0.31 -20.34
N GLN A 97 16.79 0.00 -21.55
CA GLN A 97 15.42 -0.45 -21.85
C GLN A 97 15.15 -1.84 -21.27
N GLU A 98 16.08 -2.79 -21.41
CA GLU A 98 16.00 -4.14 -20.80
C GLU A 98 16.02 -4.11 -19.26
N ARG A 99 16.53 -3.04 -18.65
CA ARG A 99 16.55 -2.85 -17.19
C ARG A 99 15.28 -2.19 -16.66
N LYS A 100 14.44 -1.61 -17.52
CA LYS A 100 13.15 -1.09 -17.07
C LYS A 100 12.31 -2.27 -16.66
N SER A 101 11.97 -2.34 -15.39
CA SER A 101 10.95 -3.26 -14.92
C SER A 101 9.60 -2.83 -15.48
N ASP A 102 8.80 -3.82 -15.85
CA ASP A 102 7.40 -3.68 -16.15
C ASP A 102 6.67 -4.63 -15.21
N ILE A 103 5.86 -4.06 -14.31
CA ILE A 103 5.16 -4.81 -13.28
C ILE A 103 4.14 -5.81 -13.86
N PHE A 104 3.68 -5.58 -15.09
CA PHE A 104 2.76 -6.45 -15.82
C PHE A 104 3.47 -7.55 -16.62
N GLU A 105 4.78 -7.42 -16.86
CA GLU A 105 5.55 -8.45 -17.58
C GLU A 105 5.88 -9.64 -16.68
N LYS A 106 5.65 -10.87 -17.17
CA LYS A 106 5.94 -12.09 -16.41
C LYS A 106 7.43 -12.29 -16.21
N ARG A 107 7.83 -12.42 -14.94
CA ARG A 107 9.17 -12.88 -14.57
C ARG A 107 9.15 -14.38 -14.24
N LEU A 108 9.92 -15.18 -14.97
CA LEU A 108 10.04 -16.63 -14.73
C LEU A 108 10.93 -16.96 -13.53
N SER A 109 12.00 -16.20 -13.33
CA SER A 109 12.94 -16.41 -12.23
C SER A 109 12.36 -15.94 -10.90
N LEU A 110 12.49 -16.77 -9.85
CA LEU A 110 12.03 -16.39 -8.51
C LEU A 110 12.83 -15.20 -7.96
N LYS A 111 14.16 -15.23 -8.11
CA LYS A 111 15.08 -14.20 -7.63
C LYS A 111 16.03 -13.73 -8.76
N PRO A 112 16.64 -12.53 -8.64
CA PRO A 112 16.34 -11.50 -7.64
C PRO A 112 14.91 -10.92 -7.81
N TYR A 113 14.38 -10.30 -6.76
CA TYR A 113 13.11 -9.56 -6.84
C TYR A 113 13.34 -8.23 -7.54
N GLU A 114 12.37 -7.81 -8.35
CA GLU A 114 12.34 -6.49 -8.99
C GLU A 114 11.76 -5.45 -8.04
N TYR A 115 10.82 -5.87 -7.18
CA TYR A 115 10.19 -5.01 -6.17
C TYR A 115 10.37 -5.61 -4.76
N PRO A 116 11.61 -5.75 -4.24
CA PRO A 116 11.85 -6.35 -2.94
C PRO A 116 11.12 -5.63 -1.80
N GLN A 117 10.93 -4.31 -1.88
CA GLN A 117 10.17 -3.52 -0.91
C GLN A 117 8.71 -3.96 -0.80
N LEU A 118 8.10 -4.44 -1.89
CA LEU A 118 6.72 -4.93 -1.86
C LEU A 118 6.62 -6.29 -1.15
N TYR A 119 7.71 -7.05 -1.06
CA TYR A 119 7.69 -8.32 -0.34
C TYR A 119 7.56 -8.15 1.17
N GLU A 120 7.96 -6.99 1.73
CA GLU A 120 7.93 -6.70 3.17
C GLU A 120 6.49 -6.72 3.75
N TYR A 121 5.47 -6.60 2.91
CA TYR A 121 4.07 -6.75 3.31
C TYR A 121 3.69 -8.19 3.71
N VAL A 122 4.43 -9.20 3.23
CA VAL A 122 4.24 -10.60 3.66
C VAL A 122 4.60 -10.80 5.14
N PRO A 123 5.80 -10.47 5.63
CA PRO A 123 6.10 -10.56 7.05
C PRO A 123 5.26 -9.59 7.90
N ALA A 124 4.83 -8.44 7.37
CA ALA A 124 3.90 -7.54 8.07
C ALA A 124 2.59 -8.26 8.45
N ILE A 125 1.91 -8.90 7.48
CA ILE A 125 0.68 -9.65 7.76
C ILE A 125 0.93 -10.88 8.64
N ARG A 126 2.06 -11.57 8.47
CA ARG A 126 2.42 -12.68 9.37
C ARG A 126 2.59 -12.24 10.82
N HIS A 127 3.03 -10.99 11.04
CA HIS A 127 3.19 -10.41 12.37
C HIS A 127 1.85 -9.96 12.98
N SER A 128 0.92 -9.47 12.15
CA SER A 128 -0.44 -9.11 12.58
C SER A 128 -1.39 -10.29 12.70
N TYR A 129 -1.02 -11.48 12.20
CA TYR A 129 -1.87 -12.66 12.12
C TYR A 129 -2.68 -12.95 13.39
N TRP A 130 -3.99 -13.09 13.21
CA TRP A 130 -4.96 -13.33 14.29
C TRP A 130 -6.15 -14.16 13.78
N ILE A 131 -6.82 -14.88 14.67
CA ILE A 131 -8.09 -15.55 14.39
C ILE A 131 -9.10 -15.20 15.48
N HIS A 132 -10.38 -15.06 15.12
CA HIS A 132 -11.39 -14.58 16.06
C HIS A 132 -11.58 -15.47 17.31
N THR A 133 -11.23 -16.75 17.22
CA THR A 133 -11.28 -17.71 18.32
C THR A 133 -10.23 -17.46 19.41
N GLU A 134 -9.25 -16.59 19.17
CA GLU A 134 -8.29 -16.13 20.19
C GLU A 134 -8.90 -15.07 21.13
N PHE A 135 -10.06 -14.50 20.80
CA PHE A 135 -10.74 -13.48 21.60
C PHE A 135 -11.97 -14.04 22.35
N ASN A 136 -12.33 -13.38 23.44
CA ASN A 136 -13.51 -13.72 24.24
C ASN A 136 -14.58 -12.63 24.09
N PHE A 137 -15.80 -13.02 23.73
CA PHE A 137 -16.93 -12.13 23.47
C PHE A 137 -18.06 -12.25 24.51
N THR A 138 -17.88 -13.00 25.59
CA THR A 138 -18.96 -13.22 26.58
C THR A 138 -19.43 -11.92 27.21
N SER A 139 -18.50 -11.03 27.59
CA SER A 139 -18.83 -9.69 28.10
C SER A 139 -19.57 -8.86 27.07
N ASP A 140 -19.16 -8.95 25.82
CA ASP A 140 -19.64 -8.15 24.70
C ASP A 140 -21.09 -8.48 24.35
N ILE A 141 -21.44 -9.77 24.41
CA ILE A 141 -22.82 -10.23 24.26
C ILE A 141 -23.69 -9.66 25.37
N GLN A 142 -23.21 -9.65 26.62
CA GLN A 142 -23.94 -9.08 27.75
C GLN A 142 -24.09 -7.57 27.63
N ASP A 143 -23.02 -6.87 27.23
CA ASP A 143 -23.02 -5.44 26.97
C ASP A 143 -24.06 -5.09 25.91
N PHE A 144 -23.99 -5.78 24.77
CA PHE A 144 -24.88 -5.55 23.64
C PHE A 144 -26.34 -5.89 23.94
N LYS A 145 -26.61 -6.91 24.78
CA LYS A 145 -27.98 -7.36 25.10
C LYS A 145 -28.61 -6.60 26.26
N SER A 146 -27.84 -6.07 27.21
CA SER A 146 -28.42 -5.51 28.44
C SER A 146 -27.82 -4.20 28.91
N SER A 147 -26.53 -3.93 28.65
CA SER A 147 -25.86 -2.74 29.19
C SER A 147 -26.02 -1.49 28.32
N LEU A 148 -25.97 -1.65 27.00
CA LEU A 148 -26.08 -0.51 26.06
C LEU A 148 -27.49 0.10 26.06
N THR A 149 -27.56 1.43 25.96
CA THR A 149 -28.83 2.13 25.71
C THR A 149 -29.39 1.77 24.32
N GLU A 150 -30.64 2.13 24.04
CA GLU A 150 -31.22 1.88 22.71
C GLU A 150 -30.46 2.60 21.59
N VAL A 151 -30.04 3.85 21.85
CA VAL A 151 -29.24 4.68 20.94
C VAL A 151 -27.88 4.02 20.67
N GLU A 152 -27.17 3.64 21.74
CA GLU A 152 -25.85 3.01 21.65
C GLU A 152 -25.90 1.66 20.93
N ARG A 153 -26.91 0.86 21.26
CA ARG A 153 -27.11 -0.46 20.65
C ARG A 153 -27.46 -0.34 19.18
N ASN A 154 -28.23 0.68 18.78
CA ASN A 154 -28.48 0.95 17.38
C ASN A 154 -27.20 1.30 16.64
N ALA A 155 -26.38 2.21 17.20
CA ALA A 155 -25.10 2.59 16.63
C ALA A 155 -24.19 1.37 16.44
N ILE A 156 -24.01 0.54 17.48
CA ILE A 156 -23.19 -0.68 17.38
C ILE A 156 -23.76 -1.68 16.37
N LYS A 157 -25.08 -1.91 16.38
CA LYS A 157 -25.76 -2.80 15.42
C LYS A 157 -25.49 -2.33 13.98
N ASN A 158 -25.75 -1.07 13.66
CA ASN A 158 -25.58 -0.53 12.31
C ASN A 158 -24.09 -0.52 11.91
N THR A 159 -23.19 -0.22 12.85
CA THR A 159 -21.74 -0.28 12.65
C THR A 159 -21.27 -1.70 12.28
N MET A 160 -21.71 -2.71 13.04
CA MET A 160 -21.39 -4.12 12.77
C MET A 160 -21.93 -4.57 11.40
N LEU A 161 -23.16 -4.19 11.05
CA LEU A 161 -23.76 -4.49 9.76
C LEU A 161 -22.98 -3.83 8.59
N ALA A 162 -22.54 -2.58 8.76
CA ALA A 162 -21.75 -1.87 7.77
C ALA A 162 -20.36 -2.50 7.55
N ILE A 163 -19.67 -2.93 8.61
CA ILE A 163 -18.39 -3.65 8.47
C ILE A 163 -18.61 -4.98 7.74
N SER A 164 -19.54 -5.79 8.23
CA SER A 164 -19.82 -7.11 7.65
C SER A 164 -20.23 -7.05 6.17
N GLN A 165 -20.81 -5.94 5.71
CA GLN A 165 -21.19 -5.78 4.31
C GLN A 165 -19.97 -5.76 3.38
N ILE A 166 -18.86 -5.14 3.79
CA ILE A 166 -17.62 -5.09 3.00
C ILE A 166 -16.85 -6.40 3.14
N GLU A 167 -16.63 -6.83 4.38
CA GLU A 167 -15.80 -7.99 4.75
C GLU A 167 -16.32 -9.31 4.16
N VAL A 168 -17.64 -9.41 3.95
CA VAL A 168 -18.24 -10.59 3.33
C VAL A 168 -18.23 -10.51 1.79
N ALA A 169 -18.04 -9.32 1.20
CA ALA A 169 -18.23 -9.08 -0.23
C ALA A 169 -16.94 -8.94 -1.07
N VAL A 170 -15.79 -8.56 -0.49
CA VAL A 170 -14.62 -8.08 -1.28
C VAL A 170 -13.35 -8.95 -1.14
N LYS A 171 -13.47 -10.27 -1.27
CA LYS A 171 -12.38 -11.20 -0.90
C LYS A 171 -11.39 -11.56 -2.02
N SER A 172 -11.73 -11.26 -3.27
CA SER A 172 -11.02 -11.83 -4.43
C SER A 172 -10.05 -10.87 -5.11
N PHE A 173 -10.02 -9.60 -4.71
CA PHE A 173 -9.19 -8.60 -5.38
C PHE A 173 -7.70 -8.94 -5.24
N TRP A 174 -7.20 -9.03 -4.00
CA TRP A 174 -5.80 -9.32 -3.72
C TRP A 174 -5.33 -10.67 -4.25
N GLY A 175 -6.14 -11.72 -4.07
CA GLY A 175 -5.81 -13.07 -4.54
C GLY A 175 -5.65 -13.20 -6.06
N ASN A 176 -6.26 -12.28 -6.83
CA ASN A 176 -6.17 -12.27 -8.30
C ASN A 176 -5.05 -11.37 -8.84
N LEU A 177 -4.32 -10.65 -7.98
CA LEU A 177 -3.32 -9.66 -8.42
C LEU A 177 -2.24 -10.29 -9.32
N TYR A 178 -1.80 -11.52 -9.02
CA TYR A 178 -0.79 -12.23 -9.80
C TYR A 178 -1.22 -12.53 -11.25
N ALA A 179 -2.52 -12.59 -11.53
CA ALA A 179 -3.02 -12.80 -12.90
C ALA A 179 -2.64 -11.62 -13.81
N ARG A 180 -2.49 -10.42 -13.24
CA ARG A 180 -2.18 -9.18 -13.96
C ARG A 180 -0.78 -8.67 -13.72
N MET A 181 -0.25 -8.87 -12.52
CA MET A 181 1.11 -8.53 -12.15
C MET A 181 1.89 -9.82 -11.83
N PRO A 182 2.29 -10.58 -12.86
CA PRO A 182 2.91 -11.91 -12.74
C PRO A 182 4.36 -11.85 -12.23
N LYS A 183 4.55 -11.26 -11.04
CA LYS A 183 5.80 -11.18 -10.29
C LYS A 183 5.68 -12.05 -9.03
N PRO A 184 6.64 -12.96 -8.76
CA PRO A 184 6.57 -13.84 -7.59
C PRO A 184 6.36 -13.14 -6.24
N GLU A 185 7.00 -11.98 -6.02
CA GLU A 185 6.86 -11.16 -4.81
C GLU A 185 5.46 -10.57 -4.66
N ILE A 186 4.82 -10.14 -5.76
CA ILE A 186 3.44 -9.64 -5.77
C ILE A 186 2.46 -10.79 -5.53
N GLY A 187 2.70 -11.94 -6.17
CA GLY A 187 1.87 -13.14 -5.95
C GLY A 187 1.93 -13.63 -4.49
N ALA A 188 3.09 -13.50 -3.83
CA ALA A 188 3.23 -13.83 -2.42
C ALA A 188 2.40 -12.90 -1.52
N VAL A 189 2.43 -11.58 -1.78
CA VAL A 189 1.58 -10.61 -1.07
C VAL A 189 0.11 -10.90 -1.31
N GLY A 190 -0.31 -11.02 -2.57
CA GLY A 190 -1.70 -11.26 -2.94
C GLY A 190 -2.28 -12.54 -2.32
N ALA A 191 -1.50 -13.62 -2.24
CA ALA A 191 -1.92 -14.84 -1.55
C ALA A 191 -1.99 -14.69 -0.03
N THR A 192 -1.09 -13.89 0.56
CA THR A 192 -1.07 -13.61 2.00
C THR A 192 -2.27 -12.75 2.40
N PHE A 193 -2.57 -11.70 1.64
CA PHE A 193 -3.74 -10.84 1.86
C PHE A 193 -5.05 -11.59 1.59
N ALA A 194 -5.10 -12.45 0.56
CA ALA A 194 -6.28 -13.26 0.34
C ALA A 194 -6.61 -14.19 1.52
N GLU A 195 -5.62 -14.61 2.30
CA GLU A 195 -5.86 -15.40 3.53
C GLU A 195 -6.29 -14.52 4.71
N SER A 196 -5.76 -13.30 4.88
CA SER A 196 -6.26 -12.37 5.91
C SER A 196 -7.75 -12.05 5.72
N GLU A 197 -8.18 -11.84 4.48
CA GLU A 197 -9.59 -11.62 4.13
C GLU A 197 -10.51 -12.81 4.51
N VAL A 198 -9.99 -14.04 4.52
CA VAL A 198 -10.76 -15.19 5.02
C VAL A 198 -10.95 -15.05 6.53
N ARG A 199 -9.91 -14.69 7.27
CA ARG A 199 -9.94 -14.51 8.73
C ARG A 199 -10.86 -13.36 9.13
N HIS A 200 -10.82 -12.25 8.41
CA HIS A 200 -11.73 -11.12 8.64
C HIS A 200 -13.18 -11.53 8.44
N ALA A 201 -13.49 -12.17 7.30
CA ALA A 201 -14.84 -12.62 7.02
C ALA A 201 -15.38 -13.62 8.04
N ASP A 202 -14.54 -14.57 8.48
CA ASP A 202 -14.92 -15.54 9.52
C ASP A 202 -15.20 -14.84 10.85
N ALA A 203 -14.38 -13.85 11.23
CA ALA A 203 -14.56 -13.06 12.44
C ALA A 203 -15.90 -12.29 12.43
N TYR A 204 -16.17 -11.52 11.38
CA TYR A 204 -17.40 -10.73 11.30
C TYR A 204 -18.65 -11.59 11.10
N SER A 205 -18.54 -12.72 10.41
CA SER A 205 -19.60 -13.74 10.35
C SER A 205 -19.93 -14.28 11.75
N HIS A 206 -18.90 -14.63 12.54
CA HIS A 206 -19.09 -15.07 13.91
C HIS A 206 -19.72 -13.99 14.80
N LEU A 207 -19.31 -12.73 14.67
CA LEU A 207 -19.89 -11.61 15.41
C LEU A 207 -21.38 -11.39 15.07
N LEU A 208 -21.78 -11.52 13.80
CA LEU A 208 -23.19 -11.47 13.40
C LEU A 208 -24.00 -12.59 14.08
N GLU A 209 -23.44 -13.79 14.18
CA GLU A 209 -24.09 -14.95 14.82
C GLU A 209 -24.33 -14.70 16.32
N ILE A 210 -23.26 -14.39 17.07
CA ILE A 210 -23.35 -14.30 18.54
C ILE A 210 -24.16 -13.08 19.02
N LEU A 211 -24.19 -12.01 18.23
CA LEU A 211 -25.02 -10.82 18.49
C LEU A 211 -26.46 -10.99 17.99
N GLY A 212 -26.75 -12.03 17.20
CA GLY A 212 -28.08 -12.31 16.68
C GLY A 212 -28.52 -11.42 15.53
N LEU A 213 -27.59 -10.90 14.73
CA LEU A 213 -27.80 -9.89 13.68
C LEU A 213 -28.00 -10.48 12.27
N ASN A 214 -28.07 -11.81 12.14
CA ASN A 214 -28.19 -12.50 10.86
C ASN A 214 -29.43 -12.10 10.04
N LYS A 215 -30.56 -11.78 10.69
CA LYS A 215 -31.80 -11.43 9.99
C LYS A 215 -31.69 -10.03 9.39
N GLU A 216 -31.17 -9.10 10.18
CA GLU A 216 -30.88 -7.72 9.82
C GLU A 216 -29.90 -7.70 8.65
N PHE A 217 -28.81 -8.47 8.74
CA PHE A 217 -27.81 -8.58 7.67
C PHE A 217 -28.39 -9.09 6.35
N LYS A 218 -29.24 -10.14 6.39
CA LYS A 218 -29.94 -10.63 5.17
C LYS A 218 -30.85 -9.57 4.53
N SER A 219 -31.40 -8.66 5.33
CA SER A 219 -32.24 -7.55 4.86
C SER A 219 -31.46 -6.28 4.52
N LEU A 220 -30.15 -6.23 4.77
CA LEU A 220 -29.34 -5.02 4.70
C LEU A 220 -29.36 -4.37 3.30
N LYS A 221 -29.41 -5.17 2.23
CA LYS A 221 -29.56 -4.70 0.84
C LYS A 221 -30.85 -3.89 0.56
N LYS A 222 -31.80 -3.86 1.50
CA LYS A 222 -33.01 -3.03 1.41
C LYS A 222 -32.81 -1.62 1.95
N VAL A 223 -31.72 -1.38 2.68
CA VAL A 223 -31.37 -0.06 3.23
C VAL A 223 -30.78 0.78 2.10
N PRO A 224 -31.40 1.92 1.72
CA PRO A 224 -30.97 2.71 0.56
C PRO A 224 -29.52 3.19 0.64
N VAL A 225 -29.07 3.65 1.81
CA VAL A 225 -27.68 4.12 2.00
C VAL A 225 -26.66 2.99 1.80
N ILE A 226 -27.00 1.76 2.19
CA ILE A 226 -26.13 0.59 1.96
C ILE A 226 -26.06 0.30 0.46
N MET A 227 -27.18 0.39 -0.26
CA MET A 227 -27.15 0.17 -1.71
C MET A 227 -26.38 1.27 -2.45
N LYS A 228 -26.46 2.53 -2.01
CA LYS A 228 -25.61 3.63 -2.53
C LYS A 228 -24.13 3.32 -2.30
N ARG A 229 -23.79 2.82 -1.10
CA ARG A 229 -22.44 2.35 -0.75
C ARG A 229 -21.95 1.24 -1.70
N VAL A 230 -22.74 0.18 -1.84
CA VAL A 230 -22.44 -0.95 -2.75
C VAL A 230 -22.19 -0.48 -4.18
N GLN A 231 -23.00 0.47 -4.68
CA GLN A 231 -22.84 0.98 -6.04
C GLN A 231 -21.49 1.68 -6.28
N TYR A 232 -20.99 2.48 -5.33
CA TYR A 232 -19.68 3.12 -5.51
C TYR A 232 -18.53 2.10 -5.33
N LEU A 233 -18.68 1.12 -4.43
CA LEU A 233 -17.70 0.04 -4.26
C LEU A 233 -17.57 -0.78 -5.56
N GLU A 234 -18.70 -1.20 -6.14
CA GLU A 234 -18.74 -1.90 -7.42
C GLU A 234 -18.18 -1.05 -8.56
N LYS A 235 -18.48 0.25 -8.59
CA LYS A 235 -17.90 1.19 -9.57
C LYS A 235 -16.38 1.26 -9.47
N SER A 236 -15.84 1.27 -8.26
CA SER A 236 -14.38 1.30 -8.00
C SER A 236 -13.70 0.00 -8.44
N LEU A 237 -14.39 -1.12 -8.30
CA LEU A 237 -13.91 -2.45 -8.67
C LEU A 237 -14.28 -2.89 -10.09
N ARG A 238 -15.01 -2.07 -10.86
CA ARG A 238 -15.52 -2.43 -12.20
C ARG A 238 -14.41 -2.90 -13.15
N ASN A 239 -13.23 -2.29 -13.05
CA ASN A 239 -12.09 -2.58 -13.91
C ASN A 239 -11.07 -3.53 -13.28
N SER A 240 -11.38 -4.13 -12.12
CA SER A 240 -10.49 -5.09 -11.41
C SER A 240 -10.18 -6.36 -12.21
N LYS A 241 -10.87 -6.61 -13.31
CA LYS A 241 -10.62 -7.72 -14.25
C LYS A 241 -10.35 -7.23 -15.68
N SER A 242 -10.16 -5.93 -15.91
CA SER A 242 -10.03 -5.36 -17.25
C SER A 242 -8.64 -5.62 -17.82
N GLU A 243 -8.53 -6.34 -18.95
CA GLU A 243 -7.26 -6.64 -19.67
C GLU A 243 -6.43 -5.39 -20.05
N ASP A 244 -7.03 -4.20 -19.98
CA ASP A 244 -6.31 -2.94 -20.09
C ASP A 244 -5.58 -2.60 -18.76
N ASN A 245 -4.25 -2.49 -18.82
CA ASN A 245 -3.43 -2.24 -17.63
C ASN A 245 -3.68 -0.89 -16.96
N ARG A 246 -4.04 0.14 -17.74
CA ARG A 246 -4.38 1.46 -17.20
C ARG A 246 -5.69 1.39 -16.42
N GLN A 247 -6.70 0.74 -16.99
CA GLN A 247 -7.99 0.56 -16.32
C GLN A 247 -7.86 -0.30 -15.05
N PHE A 248 -7.00 -1.32 -15.08
CA PHE A 248 -6.71 -2.13 -13.90
C PHE A 248 -5.98 -1.31 -12.81
N ALA A 249 -5.00 -0.48 -13.19
CA ALA A 249 -4.32 0.44 -12.28
C ALA A 249 -5.29 1.42 -11.61
N GLU A 250 -6.27 1.95 -12.35
CA GLU A 250 -7.35 2.77 -11.77
C GLU A 250 -8.14 2.01 -10.69
N SER A 251 -8.48 0.74 -10.92
CA SER A 251 -9.16 -0.07 -9.90
C SER A 251 -8.29 -0.36 -8.68
N ILE A 252 -6.99 -0.64 -8.85
CA ILE A 252 -6.04 -0.76 -7.71
C ILE A 252 -6.08 0.51 -6.88
N LEU A 253 -6.01 1.67 -7.53
CA LEU A 253 -5.99 2.95 -6.84
C LEU A 253 -7.23 3.16 -6.00
N LEU A 254 -8.40 3.05 -6.62
CA LEU A 254 -9.66 3.37 -5.95
C LEU A 254 -9.95 2.39 -4.81
N PHE A 255 -9.63 1.11 -5.04
CA PHE A 255 -9.74 0.08 -4.02
C PHE A 255 -8.82 0.37 -2.83
N SER A 256 -7.54 0.62 -3.08
CA SER A 256 -6.55 0.81 -2.01
C SER A 256 -6.77 2.11 -1.24
N LEU A 257 -7.07 3.21 -1.93
CA LEU A 257 -7.18 4.53 -1.28
C LEU A 257 -8.51 4.72 -0.55
N PHE A 258 -9.62 4.23 -1.11
CA PHE A 258 -10.94 4.57 -0.58
C PHE A 258 -11.61 3.39 0.11
N ILE A 259 -11.37 2.16 -0.35
CA ILE A 259 -12.01 0.98 0.24
C ILE A 259 -11.20 0.49 1.44
N GLU A 260 -9.94 0.13 1.22
CA GLU A 260 -9.04 -0.38 2.27
C GLU A 260 -8.71 0.72 3.31
N HIS A 261 -8.25 1.91 2.88
CA HIS A 261 -7.81 2.97 3.82
C HIS A 261 -8.91 3.75 4.54
N VAL A 262 -10.16 3.71 4.05
CA VAL A 262 -11.20 4.65 4.51
C VAL A 262 -12.55 4.00 4.79
N SER A 263 -13.10 3.20 3.88
CA SER A 263 -14.50 2.75 3.99
C SER A 263 -14.85 2.10 5.33
N LEU A 264 -13.93 1.34 5.95
CA LEU A 264 -14.18 0.65 7.21
C LEU A 264 -13.80 1.47 8.46
N PHE A 265 -13.04 2.55 8.30
CA PHE A 265 -12.32 3.19 9.40
C PHE A 265 -13.24 4.01 10.32
N SER A 266 -14.33 4.59 9.81
CA SER A 266 -15.31 5.25 10.68
C SER A 266 -16.01 4.24 11.59
N GLN A 267 -16.31 3.04 11.08
CA GLN A 267 -16.91 1.98 11.87
C GLN A 267 -15.93 1.42 12.91
N PHE A 268 -14.65 1.29 12.55
CA PHE A 268 -13.60 0.90 13.49
C PHE A 268 -13.46 1.91 14.63
N LEU A 269 -13.42 3.20 14.30
CA LEU A 269 -13.37 4.29 15.28
C LEU A 269 -14.55 4.21 16.26
N ILE A 270 -15.77 4.03 15.75
CA ILE A 270 -16.98 3.95 16.57
C ILE A 270 -16.87 2.81 17.58
N ILE A 271 -16.53 1.59 17.16
CA ILE A 271 -16.42 0.45 18.08
C ILE A 271 -15.32 0.66 19.11
N MET A 272 -14.13 1.11 18.69
CA MET A 272 -13.02 1.34 19.62
C MET A 272 -13.32 2.45 20.63
N ALA A 273 -14.10 3.47 20.24
CA ALA A 273 -14.51 4.54 21.14
C ALA A 273 -15.41 4.04 22.29
N PHE A 274 -16.27 3.05 22.05
CA PHE A 274 -17.05 2.41 23.13
C PHE A 274 -16.16 1.77 24.18
N ASN A 275 -15.10 1.07 23.76
CA ASN A 275 -14.15 0.48 24.69
C ASN A 275 -13.35 1.56 25.42
N LYS A 276 -12.83 2.56 24.70
CA LYS A 276 -12.06 3.67 25.28
C LYS A 276 -12.84 4.45 26.34
N HIS A 277 -14.08 4.83 26.04
CA HIS A 277 -14.84 5.76 26.89
C HIS A 277 -15.79 5.06 27.87
N LYS A 278 -16.26 3.84 27.55
CA LYS A 278 -17.21 3.10 28.39
C LYS A 278 -16.68 1.77 28.93
N ASN A 279 -15.48 1.33 28.51
CA ASN A 279 -14.89 0.05 28.93
C ASN A 279 -15.78 -1.15 28.61
N MET A 280 -16.55 -1.06 27.52
CA MET A 280 -17.49 -2.07 27.01
C MET A 280 -17.02 -2.61 25.66
N LEU A 281 -17.55 -3.75 25.24
CA LEU A 281 -17.26 -4.36 23.92
C LEU A 281 -15.77 -4.66 23.71
N LYS A 282 -15.10 -5.18 24.75
CA LYS A 282 -13.65 -5.42 24.75
C LYS A 282 -13.20 -6.44 23.71
N GLY A 283 -13.90 -7.58 23.62
CA GLY A 283 -13.59 -8.63 22.66
C GLY A 283 -13.76 -8.13 21.22
N ILE A 284 -14.86 -7.44 20.94
CA ILE A 284 -15.15 -6.86 19.63
C ILE A 284 -14.13 -5.75 19.31
N SER A 285 -13.79 -4.91 20.27
CA SER A 285 -12.76 -3.88 20.11
C SER A 285 -11.39 -4.47 19.76
N ASN A 286 -11.00 -5.60 20.35
CA ASN A 286 -9.74 -6.27 20.00
C ASN A 286 -9.77 -6.84 18.57
N VAL A 287 -10.90 -7.39 18.13
CA VAL A 287 -11.09 -7.86 16.74
C VAL A 287 -10.96 -6.67 15.79
N VAL A 288 -11.65 -5.56 16.07
CA VAL A 288 -11.60 -4.35 15.24
C VAL A 288 -10.21 -3.76 15.20
N GLU A 289 -9.49 -3.70 16.33
CA GLU A 289 -8.10 -3.25 16.38
C GLU A 289 -7.22 -4.14 15.48
N ALA A 290 -7.37 -5.46 15.56
CA ALA A 290 -6.61 -6.40 14.74
C ALA A 290 -6.91 -6.26 13.25
N THR A 291 -8.19 -6.19 12.86
CA THR A 291 -8.61 -5.93 11.47
C THR A 291 -8.03 -4.60 10.97
N SER A 292 -8.17 -3.52 11.74
CA SER A 292 -7.72 -2.19 11.32
C SER A 292 -6.21 -2.11 11.03
N LYS A 293 -5.40 -2.94 11.71
CA LYS A 293 -3.96 -3.06 11.43
C LYS A 293 -3.71 -3.77 10.10
N GLU A 294 -4.46 -4.81 9.78
CA GLU A 294 -4.32 -5.52 8.50
C GLU A 294 -4.83 -4.67 7.32
N GLU A 295 -5.96 -3.97 7.47
CA GLU A 295 -6.47 -3.02 6.46
C GLU A 295 -5.49 -1.87 6.18
N GLN A 296 -4.82 -1.37 7.22
CA GLN A 296 -3.75 -0.37 7.05
C GLN A 296 -2.60 -0.93 6.19
N ILE A 297 -2.17 -2.17 6.45
CA ILE A 297 -1.11 -2.85 5.69
C ILE A 297 -1.54 -3.08 4.23
N HIS A 298 -2.79 -3.50 4.00
CA HIS A 298 -3.32 -3.71 2.66
C HIS A 298 -3.34 -2.43 1.84
N GLY A 299 -3.84 -1.37 2.47
CA GLY A 299 -3.90 -0.06 1.90
C GLY A 299 -2.52 0.52 1.57
N ASP A 300 -1.55 0.40 2.49
CA ASP A 300 -0.17 0.86 2.30
C ASP A 300 0.52 0.13 1.12
N PHE A 301 0.30 -1.18 1.00
CA PHE A 301 0.76 -1.95 -0.16
C PHE A 301 0.19 -1.41 -1.47
N GLY A 302 -1.10 -1.11 -1.49
CA GLY A 302 -1.77 -0.51 -2.62
C GLY A 302 -1.19 0.86 -3.01
N ILE A 303 -0.88 1.70 -2.02
CA ILE A 303 -0.21 3.00 -2.23
C ILE A 303 1.17 2.81 -2.88
N ASP A 304 1.99 1.89 -2.36
CA ASP A 304 3.32 1.63 -2.93
C ASP A 304 3.24 1.03 -4.33
N LEU A 305 2.23 0.20 -4.58
CA LEU A 305 1.95 -0.33 -5.92
C LEU A 305 1.59 0.78 -6.92
N ILE A 306 0.80 1.76 -6.50
CA ILE A 306 0.45 2.94 -7.32
C ILE A 306 1.70 3.78 -7.61
N LYS A 307 2.60 3.96 -6.64
CA LYS A 307 3.87 4.67 -6.87
C LYS A 307 4.71 3.97 -7.93
N VAL A 308 4.83 2.64 -7.86
CA VAL A 308 5.52 1.85 -8.90
C VAL A 308 4.86 2.03 -10.26
N LEU A 309 3.53 1.94 -10.34
CA LEU A 309 2.78 2.13 -11.59
C LEU A 309 2.99 3.53 -12.18
N ARG A 310 3.05 4.56 -11.33
CA ARG A 310 3.31 5.95 -11.74
C ARG A 310 4.73 6.13 -12.26
N ASP A 311 5.71 5.52 -11.61
CA ASP A 311 7.12 5.60 -12.01
C ASP A 311 7.35 4.89 -13.36
N GLU A 312 6.68 3.75 -13.58
CA GLU A 312 6.76 3.00 -14.84
C GLU A 312 5.93 3.61 -15.97
N ASN A 313 4.78 4.22 -15.64
CA ASN A 313 3.79 4.71 -16.61
C ASN A 313 3.32 6.14 -16.31
N PRO A 314 4.20 7.16 -16.26
CA PRO A 314 3.85 8.51 -15.84
C PRO A 314 2.74 9.15 -16.70
N GLN A 315 2.63 8.75 -17.96
CA GLN A 315 1.59 9.22 -18.88
C GLN A 315 0.15 8.85 -18.45
N TRP A 316 -0.04 7.81 -17.64
CA TRP A 316 -1.37 7.45 -17.12
C TRP A 316 -1.85 8.41 -16.03
N PHE A 317 -0.91 9.07 -15.36
CA PHE A 317 -1.11 9.95 -14.21
C PHE A 317 -1.01 11.44 -14.59
N ALA A 318 -1.09 11.74 -15.89
CA ALA A 318 -0.99 13.08 -16.47
C ALA A 318 -2.37 13.80 -16.49
N ASP A 319 -2.59 14.70 -17.45
CA ASP A 319 -3.72 15.63 -17.49
C ASP A 319 -5.09 15.00 -17.19
N GLY A 320 -5.82 15.60 -16.25
CA GLY A 320 -7.18 15.19 -15.84
C GLY A 320 -7.25 14.03 -14.83
N TYR A 321 -6.13 13.33 -14.58
CA TYR A 321 -6.07 12.24 -13.61
C TYR A 321 -6.37 12.71 -12.18
N GLN A 322 -5.75 13.81 -11.76
CA GLN A 322 -5.96 14.39 -10.42
C GLN A 322 -7.43 14.76 -10.21
N THR A 323 -8.04 15.48 -11.16
CA THR A 323 -9.45 15.89 -11.10
C THR A 323 -10.38 14.68 -10.98
N ASN A 324 -10.10 13.61 -11.74
CA ASN A 324 -10.92 12.39 -11.70
C ASN A 324 -10.86 11.71 -10.31
N ILE A 325 -9.68 11.60 -9.71
CA ILE A 325 -9.54 10.99 -8.38
C ILE A 325 -10.18 11.84 -7.31
N GLN A 326 -10.01 13.16 -7.37
CA GLN A 326 -10.68 14.08 -6.44
C GLN A 326 -12.21 13.97 -6.52
N GLU A 327 -12.77 13.81 -7.73
CA GLU A 327 -14.21 13.58 -7.90
C GLU A 327 -14.66 12.23 -7.32
N MET A 328 -13.87 11.17 -7.51
CA MET A 328 -14.18 9.87 -6.92
C MET A 328 -14.04 9.88 -5.39
N CYS A 329 -13.07 10.63 -4.86
CA CYS A 329 -12.90 10.85 -3.44
C CYS A 329 -14.12 11.55 -2.82
N LYS A 330 -14.67 12.59 -3.48
CA LYS A 330 -15.91 13.25 -3.06
C LYS A 330 -17.09 12.28 -3.02
N GLN A 331 -17.24 11.45 -4.04
CA GLN A 331 -18.31 10.45 -4.11
C GLN A 331 -18.18 9.39 -3.01
N ALA A 332 -16.97 8.92 -2.72
CA ALA A 332 -16.70 7.99 -1.63
C ALA A 332 -16.99 8.64 -0.26
N PHE A 333 -16.54 9.87 -0.05
CA PHE A 333 -16.81 10.62 1.18
C PHE A 333 -18.30 10.86 1.41
N GLU A 334 -19.06 11.24 0.38
CA GLU A 334 -20.51 11.42 0.48
C GLU A 334 -21.19 10.10 0.88
N ALA A 335 -20.82 8.99 0.25
CA ALA A 335 -21.39 7.69 0.56
C ALA A 335 -21.05 7.23 1.99
N GLU A 336 -19.82 7.42 2.46
CA GLU A 336 -19.45 7.07 3.84
C GLU A 336 -20.07 8.03 4.87
N SER A 337 -20.28 9.30 4.52
CA SER A 337 -21.00 10.25 5.37
C SER A 337 -22.46 9.83 5.55
N ASP A 338 -23.14 9.41 4.48
CA ASP A 338 -24.50 8.86 4.55
C ASP A 338 -24.57 7.58 5.41
N ILE A 339 -23.51 6.78 5.43
CA ILE A 339 -23.40 5.60 6.31
C ILE A 339 -23.26 6.02 7.77
N VAL A 340 -22.47 7.04 8.07
CA VAL A 340 -22.35 7.60 9.42
C VAL A 340 -23.70 8.13 9.90
N ASP A 341 -24.44 8.85 9.05
CA ASP A 341 -25.80 9.33 9.34
C ASP A 341 -26.75 8.18 9.70
N TRP A 342 -26.70 7.09 8.92
CA TRP A 342 -27.51 5.90 9.17
C TRP A 342 -27.09 5.15 10.44
N ILE A 343 -25.80 5.09 10.76
CA ILE A 343 -25.32 4.49 12.00
C ILE A 343 -25.93 5.23 13.21
N PHE A 344 -25.98 6.55 13.17
CA PHE A 344 -26.53 7.40 14.23
C PHE A 344 -28.02 7.74 14.08
N GLU A 345 -28.80 6.99 13.29
CA GLU A 345 -30.20 7.29 13.00
C GLU A 345 -31.12 7.34 14.25
N ALA A 346 -30.72 6.66 15.33
CA ALA A 346 -31.44 6.65 16.61
C ALA A 346 -30.96 7.75 17.59
N GLY A 347 -29.90 8.48 17.25
CA GLY A 347 -29.25 9.49 18.09
C GLY A 347 -27.73 9.39 18.07
N GLU A 348 -27.08 10.51 18.40
CA GLU A 348 -25.62 10.59 18.49
C GLU A 348 -25.08 10.05 19.84
N LEU A 349 -23.79 9.72 19.84
CA LEU A 349 -23.06 9.30 21.05
C LEU A 349 -22.43 10.52 21.71
N GLU A 350 -22.70 10.73 22.99
CA GLU A 350 -22.15 11.87 23.74
C GLU A 350 -20.61 11.94 23.70
N PHE A 351 -19.95 10.78 23.75
CA PHE A 351 -18.49 10.66 23.75
C PHE A 351 -17.87 10.60 22.34
N LEU A 352 -18.68 10.49 21.29
CA LEU A 352 -18.22 10.49 19.90
C LEU A 352 -19.31 11.12 18.99
N PRO A 353 -19.44 12.45 19.01
CA PRO A 353 -20.39 13.16 18.17
C PRO A 353 -20.14 12.91 16.68
N LYS A 354 -21.20 13.02 15.87
CA LYS A 354 -21.13 12.74 14.44
C LYS A 354 -20.07 13.58 13.73
N ASP A 355 -20.00 14.86 14.07
CA ASP A 355 -19.07 15.81 13.44
C ASP A 355 -17.60 15.40 13.64
N VAL A 356 -17.26 14.81 14.79
CA VAL A 356 -15.91 14.26 15.03
C VAL A 356 -15.60 13.11 14.07
N VAL A 357 -16.56 12.21 13.84
CA VAL A 357 -16.40 11.08 12.89
C VAL A 357 -16.27 11.58 11.45
N ILE A 358 -17.01 12.62 11.08
CA ILE A 358 -16.95 13.23 9.75
C ILE A 358 -15.60 13.91 9.50
N GLU A 359 -15.08 14.68 10.47
CA GLU A 359 -13.75 15.31 10.34
C GLU A 359 -12.63 14.27 10.31
N PHE A 360 -12.75 13.19 11.08
CA PHE A 360 -11.86 12.03 10.97
C PHE A 360 -11.85 11.45 9.55
N LEU A 361 -13.03 11.22 8.94
CA LEU A 361 -13.13 10.73 7.56
C LEU A 361 -12.49 11.69 6.56
N LYS A 362 -12.78 13.00 6.64
CA LYS A 362 -12.17 14.01 5.76
C LYS A 362 -10.64 13.98 5.86
N ASN A 363 -10.11 13.87 7.08
CA ASN A 363 -8.67 13.79 7.31
C ASN A 363 -8.07 12.53 6.68
N ARG A 364 -8.70 11.35 6.87
CA ARG A 364 -8.22 10.12 6.22
C ARG A 364 -8.23 10.22 4.70
N PHE A 365 -9.32 10.70 4.10
CA PHE A 365 -9.36 10.90 2.64
C PHE A 365 -8.27 11.85 2.14
N ASN A 366 -8.04 12.98 2.82
CA ASN A 366 -6.96 13.90 2.48
C ASN A 366 -5.58 13.22 2.57
N ASN A 367 -5.33 12.44 3.63
CA ASN A 367 -4.08 11.71 3.80
C ASN A 367 -3.89 10.66 2.69
N SER A 368 -4.95 9.95 2.29
CA SER A 368 -4.92 9.02 1.16
C SER A 368 -4.56 9.72 -0.16
N LEU A 369 -5.12 10.92 -0.42
CA LEU A 369 -4.77 11.71 -1.60
C LEU A 369 -3.29 12.17 -1.57
N GLU A 370 -2.84 12.72 -0.44
CA GLU A 370 -1.45 13.18 -0.29
C GLU A 370 -0.43 12.04 -0.45
N SER A 371 -0.78 10.83 0.01
CA SER A 371 0.11 9.66 -0.07
C SER A 371 0.53 9.29 -1.50
N ILE A 372 -0.27 9.71 -2.50
CA ILE A 372 0.00 9.53 -3.93
C ILE A 372 0.29 10.85 -4.65
N GLY A 373 0.51 11.94 -3.91
CA GLY A 373 0.87 13.26 -4.43
C GLY A 373 -0.29 14.05 -5.02
N ILE A 374 -1.53 13.80 -4.58
CA ILE A 374 -2.71 14.57 -4.96
C ILE A 374 -3.06 15.57 -3.86
N GLU A 375 -3.42 16.79 -4.27
CA GLU A 375 -3.82 17.85 -3.34
C GLU A 375 -5.10 17.49 -2.56
N LYS A 376 -5.12 17.91 -1.28
CA LYS A 376 -6.29 17.84 -0.39
C LYS A 376 -7.51 18.49 -1.01
N ILE A 377 -8.68 17.97 -0.68
CA ILE A 377 -9.96 18.51 -1.18
C ILE A 377 -10.94 18.89 -0.09
N PHE A 378 -10.71 18.42 1.14
CA PHE A 378 -11.54 18.75 2.28
C PHE A 378 -10.80 19.74 3.17
N GLU A 379 -11.46 20.83 3.56
CA GLU A 379 -11.04 21.59 4.73
C GLU A 379 -11.41 20.79 5.98
N VAL A 380 -10.47 20.70 6.92
CA VAL A 380 -10.55 19.84 8.10
C VAL A 380 -10.41 20.67 9.36
N ASP A 381 -11.34 20.50 10.29
CA ASP A 381 -11.26 21.07 11.63
C ASP A 381 -10.26 20.25 12.48
N GLN A 382 -9.09 20.84 12.73
CA GLN A 382 -8.02 20.17 13.47
C GLN A 382 -8.37 19.92 14.94
N GLU A 383 -9.24 20.74 15.56
CA GLU A 383 -9.64 20.53 16.96
C GLU A 383 -10.54 19.30 17.10
N LEU A 384 -11.40 19.06 16.11
CA LEU A 384 -12.24 17.85 16.07
C LEU A 384 -11.41 16.61 15.72
N VAL A 385 -10.49 16.70 14.77
CA VAL A 385 -9.58 15.58 14.44
C VAL A 385 -8.71 15.17 15.62
N ALA A 386 -8.20 16.13 16.40
CA ALA A 386 -7.38 15.86 17.58
C ALA A 386 -8.08 14.93 18.59
N GLN A 387 -9.42 14.93 18.65
CA GLN A 387 -10.19 14.04 19.53
C GLN A 387 -10.11 12.56 19.13
N THR A 388 -9.64 12.28 17.92
CA THR A 388 -9.48 10.94 17.34
C THR A 388 -8.03 10.49 17.20
N GLU A 389 -7.04 11.31 17.58
CA GLU A 389 -5.61 10.95 17.48
C GLU A 389 -5.26 9.64 18.17
N TRP A 390 -5.92 9.35 19.30
CA TRP A 390 -5.72 8.10 20.03
C TRP A 390 -6.02 6.85 19.20
N PHE A 391 -6.88 6.96 18.18
CA PHE A 391 -7.20 5.83 17.31
C PHE A 391 -6.01 5.52 16.41
N ASP A 392 -5.39 6.55 15.83
CA ASP A 392 -4.17 6.38 15.07
C ASP A 392 -3.04 5.88 15.96
N ASP A 393 -2.91 6.34 17.22
CA ASP A 393 -1.93 5.81 18.17
C ASP A 393 -2.10 4.30 18.46
N GLU A 394 -3.33 3.78 18.51
CA GLU A 394 -3.56 2.34 18.74
C GLU A 394 -3.23 1.49 17.50
N ILE A 395 -3.49 2.01 16.30
CA ILE A 395 -3.16 1.34 15.03
C ILE A 395 -1.66 1.44 14.75
N ILE A 396 -1.10 2.63 14.94
CA ILE A 396 0.26 3.02 14.56
C ILE A 396 1.25 2.79 15.67
N GLY A 397 0.85 2.72 16.96
CA GLY A 397 1.69 2.72 18.18
C GLY A 397 2.79 1.64 18.27
N THR A 398 2.92 0.81 17.26
CA THR A 398 4.14 0.05 16.94
C THR A 398 5.24 0.90 16.26
N LYS A 399 5.03 2.17 15.90
CA LYS A 399 5.97 3.02 15.13
C LYS A 399 7.15 3.60 15.92
N HIS A 400 7.09 3.69 17.25
CA HIS A 400 8.23 4.24 18.03
C HIS A 400 9.34 3.24 18.38
N GLY A 401 9.46 2.17 17.59
CA GLY A 401 10.66 1.35 17.54
C GLY A 401 10.40 0.14 16.68
N ASP A 402 10.78 0.23 15.41
CA ASP A 402 10.64 -0.82 14.39
C ASP A 402 9.26 -1.48 14.36
N PHE A 403 8.48 -1.19 13.31
CA PHE A 403 7.30 -1.95 12.92
C PHE A 403 7.53 -3.49 12.98
N PHE A 404 8.80 -3.91 12.91
CA PHE A 404 9.30 -5.28 12.93
C PHE A 404 9.70 -5.86 14.31
N VAL A 405 9.66 -5.12 15.43
CA VAL A 405 10.28 -5.59 16.69
C VAL A 405 9.30 -5.85 17.84
N LYS A 406 8.05 -5.36 17.82
CA LYS A 406 7.14 -5.59 18.95
C LYS A 406 5.85 -6.31 18.56
N ARG A 407 5.77 -7.56 19.03
CA ARG A 407 4.53 -8.32 19.17
C ARG A 407 3.65 -7.59 20.18
N SER A 408 2.37 -7.37 19.88
CA SER A 408 1.44 -6.86 20.89
C SER A 408 1.48 -7.78 22.12
N ILE A 409 1.82 -7.22 23.28
CA ILE A 409 2.06 -7.97 24.52
C ILE A 409 0.73 -8.18 25.29
N ASN A 410 -0.41 -7.73 24.75
CA ASN A 410 -1.66 -7.65 25.51
C ASN A 410 -2.62 -8.84 25.36
N TYR A 411 -2.28 -9.90 24.62
CA TYR A 411 -3.17 -11.06 24.50
C TYR A 411 -2.44 -12.35 24.91
N SER A 412 -2.88 -12.93 26.04
CA SER A 412 -2.48 -14.27 26.45
C SER A 412 -3.06 -15.28 25.46
N LYS A 413 -2.19 -15.98 24.73
CA LYS A 413 -2.54 -17.05 23.77
C LYS A 413 -3.20 -18.31 24.39
N ARG A 414 -3.72 -18.24 25.62
CA ARG A 414 -4.25 -19.41 26.36
C ARG A 414 -5.41 -19.06 27.28
N THR A 415 -6.55 -18.70 26.70
CA THR A 415 -7.85 -18.89 27.35
C THR A 415 -8.77 -19.50 26.31
N GLN A 416 -9.02 -20.81 26.42
CA GLN A 416 -9.97 -21.50 25.56
C GLN A 416 -11.33 -20.79 25.61
N SER A 417 -11.90 -20.52 24.45
CA SER A 417 -13.30 -20.09 24.33
C SER A 417 -14.20 -21.22 24.82
N ILE A 418 -15.02 -20.96 25.84
CA ILE A 418 -16.08 -21.87 26.27
C ILE A 418 -17.15 -21.88 25.19
N THR A 419 -17.45 -23.05 24.64
CA THR A 419 -18.46 -23.26 23.59
C THR A 419 -19.84 -23.49 24.22
N SER A 420 -20.90 -23.46 23.40
CA SER A 420 -22.25 -23.82 23.86
C SER A 420 -22.31 -25.24 24.42
N ASP A 421 -21.47 -26.14 23.91
CA ASP A 421 -21.41 -27.54 24.33
C ASP A 421 -20.72 -27.72 25.69
N ASP A 422 -19.97 -26.72 26.15
CA ASP A 422 -19.36 -26.69 27.48
C ASP A 422 -20.33 -26.19 28.57
N LEU A 423 -21.52 -25.69 28.17
CA LEU A 423 -22.52 -25.10 29.06
C LEU A 423 -23.79 -25.95 29.23
N PHE A 424 -23.88 -27.12 28.60
CA PHE A 424 -25.05 -28.03 28.69
C PHE A 424 -24.68 -29.50 28.89
#